data_AF-A0A940P6X6-F1
#
_entry.id   AF-A0A940P6X6-F1
#
_cell.length_a   1.000
_cell.length_b   1.000
_cell.length_c   1.000
_cell.angle_alpha   90.00
_cell.angle_beta   90.00
_cell.angle_gamma   90.00
#
_symmetry.space_group_name_H-M   'P 1'
#
loop_
_entity.id
_entity.type
_entity.pdbx_description
1 polymer ?
#
loop_
_entity_poly.entity_id
_entity_poly.type
_entity_poly.pdbx_seq_one_letter_code
_entity_poly.pdbx_strand_id
1 'polypeptide(L)'
;MNRIGYTAKIGSVEELSLLYGVGKCEEVIQLRDSENEFRDFERFLKEYRRKQIVLVNFSSMGLQLTQVTQLLELIKEEQIKVHFLQKELDSDEQYLSLLYELSMNEKEVVSRRTRRGLRVAHEKGIVGGRPTITKKTIEKIQYIHLSQKKTIREISNECGVSLGTVHKYINQIEQ
;
A
#
# COMPACT_ATOMS: atom_id res chain seq x y z
N MET A 1 23.77 25.05 -9.03
CA MET A 1 22.32 25.36 -8.82
C MET A 1 21.80 24.15 -8.06
N ASN A 2 21.46 24.26 -6.77
CA ASN A 2 21.22 23.08 -5.91
C ASN A 2 19.91 22.33 -6.22
N ARG A 3 19.83 21.72 -7.41
CA ARG A 3 18.68 21.05 -8.01
C ARG A 3 19.03 19.63 -8.39
N ILE A 4 18.15 18.69 -8.07
CA ILE A 4 18.28 17.30 -8.46
C ILE A 4 17.00 16.83 -9.15
N GLY A 5 17.16 16.15 -10.28
CA GLY A 5 16.06 15.56 -11.02
C GLY A 5 15.76 14.15 -10.57
N TYR A 6 14.52 13.71 -10.76
CA TYR A 6 14.13 12.31 -10.59
C TYR A 6 13.19 11.90 -11.71
N THR A 7 13.33 10.65 -12.18
CA THR A 7 12.34 10.03 -13.05
C THR A 7 12.28 8.52 -12.86
N ALA A 8 11.06 7.99 -12.76
CA ALA A 8 10.79 6.56 -12.84
C ALA A 8 10.66 6.06 -14.29
N LYS A 9 10.68 6.96 -15.29
CA LYS A 9 10.54 6.59 -16.70
C LYS A 9 11.89 6.19 -17.29
N ILE A 10 12.17 4.89 -17.25
CA ILE A 10 13.39 4.31 -17.82
C ILE A 10 13.48 4.61 -19.32
N GLY A 11 14.64 5.08 -19.76
CA GLY A 11 14.94 5.29 -21.18
C GLY A 11 14.25 6.50 -21.83
N SER A 12 13.53 7.34 -21.08
CA SER A 12 12.90 8.55 -21.63
C SER A 12 13.95 9.65 -21.87
N VAL A 13 14.51 9.67 -23.09
CA VAL A 13 15.52 10.66 -23.52
C VAL A 13 14.95 12.09 -23.45
N GLU A 14 13.68 12.26 -23.79
CA GLU A 14 12.99 13.56 -23.72
C GLU A 14 12.89 14.06 -22.28
N GLU A 15 12.52 13.20 -21.34
CA GLU A 15 12.38 13.56 -19.92
C GLU A 15 13.73 13.93 -19.29
N LEU A 16 14.79 13.18 -19.63
CA LEU A 16 16.15 13.53 -19.23
C LEU A 16 16.59 14.88 -19.82
N SER A 17 16.28 15.13 -21.09
CA SER A 17 16.61 16.38 -21.76
C SER A 17 15.90 17.58 -21.10
N LEU A 18 14.65 17.41 -20.69
CA LEU A 18 13.89 18.42 -19.94
C LEU A 18 14.50 18.68 -18.56
N LEU A 19 14.85 17.63 -17.82
CA LEU A 19 15.42 17.76 -16.47
C LEU A 19 16.78 18.45 -16.48
N TYR A 20 17.67 18.09 -17.42
CA TYR A 20 18.97 18.75 -17.55
C TYR A 20 18.87 20.13 -18.19
N GLY A 21 18.08 20.30 -19.26
CA GLY A 21 18.00 21.55 -20.02
C GLY A 21 17.14 22.61 -19.34
N VAL A 22 15.85 22.33 -19.17
CA VAL A 22 14.88 23.29 -18.60
C VAL A 22 14.97 23.31 -17.07
N GLY A 23 15.01 22.12 -16.46
CA GLY A 23 15.10 21.96 -15.01
C GLY A 23 16.43 22.42 -14.43
N LYS A 24 17.51 22.41 -15.23
CA LYS A 24 18.87 22.75 -14.82
C LYS A 24 19.34 21.93 -13.61
N CYS A 25 19.05 20.63 -13.63
CA CYS A 25 19.45 19.69 -12.58
C CYS A 25 20.95 19.39 -12.67
N GLU A 26 21.64 19.34 -11.52
CA GLU A 26 23.06 18.94 -11.45
C GLU A 26 23.21 17.44 -11.74
N GLU A 27 22.24 16.67 -11.27
CA GLU A 27 22.16 15.23 -11.40
C GLU A 27 20.71 14.82 -11.56
N VAL A 28 20.46 13.69 -12.25
CA VAL A 28 19.13 13.10 -12.39
C VAL A 28 19.19 11.65 -11.95
N ILE A 29 18.39 11.31 -10.94
CA ILE A 29 18.25 9.94 -10.45
C ILE A 29 17.16 9.24 -11.28
N GLN A 30 17.54 8.17 -11.96
CA GLN A 30 16.59 7.33 -12.69
C GLN A 30 16.31 6.05 -11.90
N LEU A 31 15.04 5.77 -11.64
CA LEU A 31 14.64 4.46 -11.10
C LEU A 31 14.89 3.41 -12.19
N ARG A 32 15.63 2.34 -11.89
CA ARG A 32 15.95 1.27 -12.85
C ARG A 32 15.34 -0.07 -12.45
N ASP A 33 15.65 -0.51 -11.24
CA ASP A 33 15.12 -1.74 -10.66
C ASP A 33 14.43 -1.38 -9.35
N SER A 34 13.16 -1.76 -9.22
CA SER A 34 12.37 -1.46 -8.03
C SER A 34 11.42 -2.60 -7.70
N GLU A 35 11.54 -3.13 -6.49
CA GLU A 35 10.51 -3.99 -5.89
C GLU A 35 9.36 -3.16 -5.31
N ASN A 36 9.61 -1.88 -5.02
CA ASN A 36 8.64 -0.98 -4.41
C ASN A 36 8.96 0.50 -4.75
N GLU A 37 8.39 0.98 -5.86
CA GLU A 37 8.68 2.31 -6.40
C GLU A 37 8.38 3.42 -5.38
N PHE A 38 7.34 3.22 -4.56
CA PHE A 38 6.97 4.15 -3.49
C PHE A 38 8.08 4.31 -2.46
N ARG A 39 8.63 3.21 -1.94
CA ARG A 39 9.71 3.29 -0.94
C ARG A 39 10.99 3.87 -1.51
N ASP A 40 11.28 3.56 -2.77
CA ASP A 40 12.47 4.11 -3.43
C ASP A 40 12.35 5.62 -3.64
N PHE A 41 11.17 6.10 -4.05
CA PHE A 41 10.91 7.53 -4.15
C PHE A 41 10.90 8.22 -2.77
N GLU A 42 10.31 7.59 -1.76
CA GLU A 42 10.35 8.08 -0.38
C GLU A 42 11.80 8.25 0.13
N ARG A 43 12.66 7.26 -0.11
CA ARG A 43 14.09 7.32 0.24
C ARG A 43 14.78 8.46 -0.49
N PHE A 44 14.53 8.60 -1.79
CA PHE A 44 15.06 9.70 -2.60
C PHE A 44 14.66 11.06 -2.04
N LEU A 45 13.38 11.28 -1.72
CA LEU A 45 12.90 12.53 -1.13
C LEU A 45 13.65 12.86 0.16
N LYS A 46 13.84 11.87 1.05
CA LYS A 46 14.54 12.06 2.34
C LYS A 46 16.04 12.33 2.17
N GLU A 47 16.69 11.60 1.26
CA GLU A 47 18.12 11.77 0.96
C GLU A 47 18.42 13.17 0.43
N TYR A 48 17.57 13.67 -0.46
CA TYR A 48 17.78 14.95 -1.15
C TYR A 48 16.90 16.10 -0.63
N ARG A 49 16.32 15.99 0.57
CA ARG A 49 15.42 17.00 1.18
C ARG A 49 16.00 18.43 1.26
N ARG A 50 17.33 18.56 1.28
CA ARG A 50 18.05 19.85 1.32
C ARG A 50 18.25 20.49 -0.07
N LYS A 51 17.95 19.75 -1.15
CA LYS A 51 18.00 20.22 -2.54
C LYS A 51 16.59 20.59 -3.00
N GLN A 52 16.49 21.35 -4.10
CA GLN A 52 15.23 21.48 -4.82
C GLN A 52 15.07 20.26 -5.74
N ILE A 53 14.05 19.46 -5.47
CA ILE A 53 13.72 18.27 -6.26
C ILE A 53 12.91 18.71 -7.47
N VAL A 54 13.32 18.28 -8.65
CA VAL A 54 12.70 18.64 -9.92
C VAL A 54 12.13 17.39 -10.58
N LEU A 55 10.86 17.46 -10.95
CA LEU A 55 10.13 16.43 -11.67
C LEU A 55 9.58 17.02 -12.96
N VAL A 56 9.44 16.22 -14.01
CA VAL A 56 8.77 16.73 -15.22
C VAL A 56 7.29 16.90 -14.94
N ASN A 57 6.62 15.86 -14.45
CA ASN A 57 5.21 15.91 -14.05
C ASN A 57 4.94 14.83 -13.00
N PHE A 58 3.67 14.66 -12.59
CA PHE A 58 3.29 13.63 -11.62
C PHE A 58 3.75 12.21 -12.03
N SER A 59 3.64 11.85 -13.31
CA SER A 59 4.01 10.52 -13.79
C SER A 59 5.52 10.23 -13.67
N SER A 60 6.36 11.25 -13.52
CA SER A 60 7.80 11.08 -13.26
C SER A 60 8.07 10.38 -11.92
N MET A 61 7.13 10.37 -10.98
CA MET A 61 7.31 9.71 -9.69
C MET A 61 7.20 8.18 -9.77
N GLY A 62 6.53 7.61 -10.79
CA GLY A 62 6.28 6.15 -10.88
C GLY A 62 5.13 5.65 -9.99
N LEU A 63 4.28 6.55 -9.50
CA LEU A 63 3.35 6.21 -8.42
C LEU A 63 1.91 6.16 -8.87
N GLN A 64 1.14 5.32 -8.19
CA GLN A 64 -0.30 5.34 -8.30
C GLN A 64 -0.86 6.57 -7.59
N LEU A 65 -1.93 7.14 -8.14
CA LEU A 65 -2.59 8.29 -7.56
C LEU A 65 -3.02 8.03 -6.11
N THR A 66 -3.44 6.80 -5.76
CA THR A 66 -3.78 6.39 -4.38
C THR A 66 -2.62 6.48 -3.37
N GLN A 67 -1.37 6.49 -3.83
CA GLN A 67 -0.19 6.56 -2.97
C GLN A 67 0.23 8.01 -2.67
N VAL A 68 -0.25 8.97 -3.47
CA VAL A 68 0.22 10.36 -3.46
C VAL A 68 -0.01 11.05 -2.12
N THR A 69 -1.13 10.83 -1.44
CA THR A 69 -1.40 11.55 -0.17
C THR A 69 -0.31 11.35 0.86
N GLN A 70 0.24 10.13 0.97
CA GLN A 70 1.29 9.80 1.94
C GLN A 70 2.58 10.56 1.64
N LEU A 71 2.88 10.79 0.36
CA LEU A 71 4.06 11.55 -0.04
C LEU A 71 3.86 13.04 0.09
N LEU A 72 2.67 13.54 -0.18
CA LEU A 72 2.35 14.95 0.02
C LEU A 72 2.45 15.32 1.51
N GLU A 73 2.01 14.43 2.39
CA GLU A 73 2.22 14.56 3.85
C GLU A 73 3.72 14.63 4.16
N LEU A 74 4.52 13.68 3.66
CA LEU A 74 5.97 13.70 3.85
C LEU A 74 6.65 14.97 3.33
N ILE A 75 6.31 15.39 2.10
CA ILE A 75 6.87 16.60 1.47
C ILE A 75 6.57 17.83 2.33
N LYS A 76 5.34 17.92 2.86
CA LYS A 76 4.90 19.02 3.71
C LYS A 76 5.59 19.00 5.08
N GLU A 77 5.66 17.84 5.73
CA GLU A 77 6.27 17.68 7.06
C GLU A 77 7.78 17.96 7.05
N GLU A 78 8.49 17.42 6.06
CA GLU A 78 9.94 17.58 5.91
C GLU A 78 10.31 18.88 5.16
N GLN A 79 9.32 19.71 4.80
CA GLN A 79 9.48 20.97 4.06
C GLN A 79 10.31 20.83 2.78
N ILE A 80 10.10 19.72 2.06
CA ILE A 80 10.85 19.38 0.86
C ILE A 80 10.39 20.27 -0.29
N LYS A 81 11.34 20.91 -0.98
CA LYS A 81 11.04 21.75 -2.14
C LYS A 81 10.92 20.87 -3.38
N VAL A 82 9.70 20.68 -3.85
CA VAL A 82 9.40 19.95 -5.09
C VAL A 82 8.95 20.94 -6.16
N HIS A 83 9.49 20.81 -7.37
CA HIS A 83 9.18 21.65 -8.51
C HIS A 83 8.80 20.80 -9.72
N PHE A 84 7.68 21.13 -10.35
CA PHE A 84 7.23 20.48 -11.57
C PHE A 84 7.48 21.37 -12.79
N LEU A 85 8.17 20.82 -13.78
CA LEU A 85 8.45 21.52 -15.04
C LEU A 85 7.20 21.65 -15.92
N GLN A 86 6.36 20.62 -15.92
CA GLN A 86 5.09 20.55 -16.62
C GLN A 86 4.00 20.30 -15.58
N LYS A 87 3.15 21.31 -15.40
CA LYS A 87 1.99 21.27 -14.51
C LYS A 87 0.86 22.08 -15.14
N GLU A 88 -0.36 21.69 -14.80
CA GLU A 88 -1.59 22.34 -15.28
C GLU A 88 -1.89 23.66 -14.55
N LEU A 89 -1.16 23.96 -13.47
CA LEU A 89 -1.34 25.13 -12.61
C LEU A 89 -0.03 25.91 -12.50
N ASP A 90 -0.09 27.22 -12.27
CA ASP A 90 1.10 28.07 -12.23
C ASP A 90 1.98 27.83 -11.00
N SER A 91 1.37 27.48 -9.86
CA SER A 91 2.06 27.25 -8.58
C SER A 91 2.25 25.75 -8.29
N ASP A 92 3.45 25.38 -7.84
CA ASP A 92 3.74 24.02 -7.37
C ASP A 92 2.87 23.66 -6.15
N GLU A 93 2.59 24.61 -5.26
CA GLU A 93 1.72 24.37 -4.09
C GLU A 93 0.27 24.06 -4.49
N GLN A 94 -0.27 24.82 -5.46
CA GLN A 94 -1.61 24.58 -5.98
C GLN A 94 -1.68 23.22 -6.71
N TYR A 95 -0.65 22.88 -7.47
CA TYR A 95 -0.58 21.59 -8.15
C TYR A 95 -0.50 20.42 -7.17
N LEU A 96 0.29 20.55 -6.09
CA LEU A 96 0.34 19.56 -5.01
C LEU A 96 -1.02 19.44 -4.29
N SER A 97 -1.72 20.56 -4.05
CA SER A 97 -3.07 20.55 -3.46
C SER A 97 -4.08 19.82 -4.36
N LEU A 98 -4.06 20.08 -5.67
CA LEU A 98 -4.91 19.39 -6.63
C LEU A 98 -4.63 17.87 -6.64
N LEU A 99 -3.36 17.47 -6.66
CA LEU A 99 -2.98 16.07 -6.60
C LEU A 99 -3.45 15.39 -5.30
N TYR A 100 -3.46 16.11 -4.18
CA TYR A 100 -3.99 15.62 -2.91
C TYR A 100 -5.49 15.31 -3.01
N GLU A 101 -6.28 16.25 -3.52
CA GLU A 101 -7.73 16.11 -3.68
C GLU A 101 -8.08 14.94 -4.61
N LEU A 102 -7.40 14.86 -5.76
CA LEU A 102 -7.57 13.76 -6.72
C LEU A 102 -7.24 12.40 -6.08
N SER A 103 -6.18 12.34 -5.30
CA SER A 103 -5.79 11.11 -4.58
C SER A 103 -6.81 10.67 -3.54
N MET A 104 -7.37 11.62 -2.78
CA MET A 104 -8.43 11.32 -1.82
C MET A 104 -9.71 10.85 -2.52
N ASN A 105 -10.08 11.48 -3.63
CA ASN A 105 -11.23 11.05 -4.43
C ASN A 105 -11.06 9.62 -4.96
N GLU A 106 -9.88 9.30 -5.50
CA GLU A 106 -9.59 7.96 -6.04
C GLU A 106 -9.70 6.88 -4.94
N LYS A 107 -9.15 7.14 -3.75
CA LYS A 107 -9.30 6.24 -2.58
C LYS A 107 -10.77 6.00 -2.24
N GLU A 108 -11.58 7.05 -2.24
CA GLU A 108 -13.01 6.94 -1.95
C GLU A 108 -13.75 6.11 -3.02
N VAL A 109 -13.45 6.36 -4.30
CA VAL A 109 -14.04 5.62 -5.43
C VAL A 109 -13.70 4.13 -5.35
N VAL A 110 -12.42 3.79 -5.17
CA VAL A 110 -11.96 2.39 -5.00
C VAL A 110 -12.66 1.74 -3.81
N SER A 111 -12.71 2.43 -2.67
CA SER A 111 -13.36 1.91 -1.46
C SER A 111 -14.87 1.65 -1.66
N ARG A 112 -15.58 2.60 -2.28
CA ARG A 112 -17.02 2.46 -2.60
C ARG A 112 -17.27 1.28 -3.54
N ARG A 113 -16.45 1.10 -4.58
CA ARG A 113 -16.56 -0.01 -5.53
C ARG A 113 -16.33 -1.36 -4.84
N THR A 114 -15.30 -1.48 -4.00
CA THR A 114 -15.02 -2.70 -3.23
C THR A 114 -16.16 -3.06 -2.30
N ARG A 115 -16.68 -2.10 -1.51
CA ARG A 115 -17.83 -2.33 -0.63
C ARG A 115 -19.08 -2.75 -1.38
N ARG A 116 -19.34 -2.15 -2.55
CA ARG A 116 -20.45 -2.55 -3.43
C ARG A 116 -20.28 -3.99 -3.91
N GLY A 117 -19.07 -4.37 -4.36
CA GLY A 117 -18.77 -5.73 -4.79
C GLY A 117 -18.97 -6.77 -3.68
N LEU A 118 -18.47 -6.47 -2.46
CA LEU A 118 -18.66 -7.31 -1.29
C LEU A 118 -20.14 -7.49 -0.93
N ARG A 119 -20.93 -6.41 -0.99
CA ARG A 119 -22.38 -6.48 -0.74
C ARG A 119 -23.07 -7.42 -1.73
N VAL A 120 -22.77 -7.28 -3.03
CA VAL A 120 -23.33 -8.16 -4.08
C VAL A 120 -22.91 -9.62 -3.87
N ALA A 121 -21.68 -9.87 -3.43
CA ALA A 121 -21.23 -11.22 -3.10
C ALA A 121 -21.99 -11.81 -1.91
N HIS A 122 -22.18 -11.03 -0.84
CA HIS A 122 -22.95 -11.44 0.34
C HIS A 122 -24.43 -11.72 0.00
N GLU A 123 -25.06 -10.90 -0.84
CA GLU A 123 -26.44 -11.11 -1.32
C GLU A 123 -26.58 -12.44 -2.09
N LYS A 124 -25.49 -12.90 -2.73
CA LYS A 124 -25.42 -14.22 -3.40
C LYS A 124 -25.04 -15.37 -2.45
N GLY A 125 -24.95 -15.11 -1.16
CA GLY A 125 -24.55 -16.11 -0.15
C GLY A 125 -23.05 -16.42 -0.11
N ILE A 126 -22.22 -15.67 -0.82
CA ILE A 126 -20.76 -15.82 -0.74
C ILE A 126 -20.27 -15.10 0.51
N VAL A 127 -19.87 -15.85 1.52
CA VAL A 127 -19.30 -15.31 2.76
C VAL A 127 -17.78 -15.23 2.62
N GLY A 128 -17.22 -14.02 2.69
CA GLY A 128 -15.78 -13.80 2.70
C GLY A 128 -15.13 -14.08 4.06
N GLY A 129 -13.81 -13.92 4.13
CA GLY A 129 -13.02 -14.06 5.36
C GLY A 129 -12.27 -15.39 5.47
N ARG A 130 -11.58 -15.60 6.60
CA ARG A 130 -10.85 -16.85 6.85
C ARG A 130 -11.88 -17.99 7.01
N PRO A 131 -11.74 -19.11 6.26
CA PRO A 131 -12.62 -20.26 6.41
C PRO A 131 -12.73 -20.66 7.89
N THR A 132 -13.97 -20.76 8.37
CA THR A 132 -14.23 -21.25 9.72
C THR A 132 -14.01 -22.76 9.77
N ILE A 133 -13.59 -23.24 10.94
CA ILE A 133 -13.50 -24.68 11.17
C ILE A 133 -14.88 -25.32 11.01
N THR A 134 -14.93 -26.51 10.40
CA THR A 134 -16.22 -27.18 10.16
C THR A 134 -16.83 -27.67 11.47
N LYS A 135 -18.17 -27.72 11.55
CA LYS A 135 -18.88 -28.32 12.69
C LYS A 135 -18.38 -29.73 13.00
N LYS A 136 -18.13 -30.54 11.97
CA LYS A 136 -17.56 -31.90 12.12
C LYS A 136 -16.23 -31.91 12.85
N THR A 137 -15.34 -30.96 12.54
CA THR A 137 -14.04 -30.88 13.23
C THR A 137 -14.22 -30.40 14.67
N ILE A 138 -15.15 -29.48 14.94
CA ILE A 138 -15.49 -29.06 16.31
C ILE A 138 -16.01 -30.23 17.13
N GLU A 139 -16.97 -30.99 16.59
CA GLU A 139 -17.53 -32.19 17.21
C GLU A 139 -16.46 -33.26 17.45
N LYS A 140 -15.54 -33.46 16.49
CA LYS A 140 -14.41 -34.38 16.64
C LYS A 140 -13.48 -33.98 17.79
N ILE A 141 -13.15 -32.68 17.92
CA ILE A 141 -12.31 -32.15 19.01
C ILE A 141 -12.97 -32.45 20.36
N GLN A 142 -14.25 -32.12 20.50
CA GLN A 142 -15.01 -32.31 21.73
C GLN A 142 -15.15 -33.79 22.08
N TYR A 143 -15.43 -34.63 21.08
CA TYR A 143 -15.53 -36.08 21.26
C TYR A 143 -14.22 -36.69 21.76
N ILE A 144 -13.08 -36.36 21.13
CA ILE A 144 -11.77 -36.91 21.53
C ILE A 144 -11.42 -36.48 22.96
N HIS A 145 -11.71 -35.23 23.31
CA HIS A 145 -11.46 -34.71 24.66
C HIS A 145 -12.24 -35.49 25.73
N LEU A 146 -13.56 -35.67 25.52
CA LEU A 146 -14.45 -36.33 26.49
C LEU A 146 -14.25 -37.86 26.55
N SER A 147 -14.10 -38.51 25.40
CA SER A 147 -14.13 -39.98 25.30
C SER A 147 -12.74 -40.63 25.37
N GLN A 148 -11.72 -40.00 24.80
CA GLN A 148 -10.38 -40.58 24.67
C GLN A 148 -9.36 -39.98 25.64
N LYS A 149 -9.73 -38.93 26.39
CA LYS A 149 -8.87 -38.22 27.37
C LYS A 149 -7.47 -37.88 26.84
N LYS A 150 -7.35 -37.61 25.53
CA LYS A 150 -6.09 -37.22 24.89
C LYS A 150 -5.66 -35.82 25.32
N THR A 151 -4.36 -35.58 25.29
CA THR A 151 -3.81 -34.25 25.53
C THR A 151 -4.20 -33.29 24.41
N ILE A 152 -4.22 -31.99 24.72
CA ILE A 152 -4.56 -30.92 23.79
C ILE A 152 -3.67 -30.95 22.54
N ARG A 153 -2.40 -31.34 22.71
CA ARG A 153 -1.43 -31.45 21.61
C ARG A 153 -1.73 -32.62 20.67
N GLU A 154 -2.16 -33.75 21.21
CA GLU A 154 -2.58 -34.90 20.40
C GLU A 154 -3.86 -34.58 19.62
N ILE A 155 -4.84 -33.93 20.26
CA ILE A 155 -6.09 -33.50 19.60
C ILE A 155 -5.79 -32.53 18.45
N SER A 156 -4.88 -31.58 18.68
CA SER A 156 -4.44 -30.60 17.68
C SER A 156 -3.84 -31.30 16.45
N ASN A 157 -2.92 -32.24 16.66
CA ASN A 157 -2.30 -33.00 15.58
C ASN A 157 -3.32 -33.86 14.81
N GLU A 158 -4.22 -34.54 15.52
CA GLU A 158 -5.20 -35.44 14.92
C GLU A 158 -6.34 -34.72 14.18
N CYS A 159 -6.69 -33.52 14.62
CA CYS A 159 -7.71 -32.69 13.98
C CYS A 159 -7.12 -31.71 12.96
N GLY A 160 -5.79 -31.63 12.83
CA GLY A 160 -5.11 -30.72 11.90
C GLY A 160 -5.35 -29.24 12.20
N VAL A 161 -5.54 -28.88 13.48
CA VAL A 161 -5.89 -27.52 13.91
C VAL A 161 -4.90 -27.01 14.94
N SER A 162 -4.82 -25.70 15.15
CA SER A 162 -3.91 -25.13 16.16
C SER A 162 -4.35 -25.45 17.59
N LEU A 163 -3.41 -25.48 18.54
CA LEU A 163 -3.69 -25.64 19.97
C LEU A 163 -4.74 -24.64 20.47
N GLY A 164 -4.65 -23.37 20.06
CA GLY A 164 -5.63 -22.35 20.42
C GLY A 164 -7.04 -22.66 19.91
N THR A 165 -7.15 -23.32 18.76
CA THR A 165 -8.43 -23.79 18.21
C THR A 165 -8.99 -24.92 19.08
N VAL A 166 -8.15 -25.88 19.49
CA VAL A 166 -8.55 -26.96 20.40
C VAL A 166 -9.03 -26.40 21.75
N HIS A 167 -8.22 -25.56 22.39
CA HIS A 167 -8.58 -24.90 23.65
C HIS A 167 -9.91 -24.15 23.56
N LYS A 168 -10.11 -23.38 22.50
CA LYS A 168 -11.35 -22.63 22.28
C LYS A 168 -12.58 -23.54 22.29
N TYR A 169 -12.52 -24.69 21.60
CA TYR A 169 -13.68 -25.57 21.44
C TYR A 169 -13.89 -26.56 22.60
N ILE A 170 -12.85 -26.83 23.40
CA ILE A 170 -12.98 -27.55 24.69
C ILE A 170 -13.63 -26.63 25.73
N ASN A 171 -13.18 -25.38 25.86
CA ASN A 171 -13.77 -24.46 26.85
C ASN A 171 -15.26 -24.16 26.58
N GLN A 172 -15.74 -24.36 25.35
CA GLN A 172 -17.16 -24.18 25.00
C GLN A 172 -18.09 -25.28 25.54
N ILE A 173 -17.56 -26.44 25.94
CA ILE A 173 -18.36 -27.55 26.51
C ILE A 173 -18.21 -27.69 28.02
N GLU A 174 -17.24 -27.01 28.62
CA GLU A 174 -17.04 -26.95 30.08
C GLU A 174 -17.82 -25.80 30.76
N GLN A 175 -18.55 -25.00 29.98
CA GLN A 175 -19.47 -23.95 30.41
C GLN A 175 -20.92 -24.44 30.39
#